data_AF-A0A9E2G3W6-F1
#
_entry.id   AF-A0A9E2G3W6-F1
#
_cell.length_a   1.000
_cell.length_b   1.000
_cell.length_c   1.000
_cell.angle_alpha   90.00
_cell.angle_beta   90.00
_cell.angle_gamma   90.00
#
_symmetry.space_group_name_H-M   'P 1'
#
loop_
_entity.id
_entity.type
_entity.pdbx_description
1 polymer ?
#
loop_
_entity_poly.entity_id
_entity_poly.type
_entity_poly.pdbx_seq_one_letter_code
_entity_poly.pdbx_strand_id
1 'polypeptide(L)'
;MPNQLHSDSQQLPSSPPSRVTAPRLSQGPTLDHLLDALSRTRDALERTKTIARCFERTFAELNLGMAVHEVLTDADGQPVDYRFLQVNARFARMLGLHLSQLVGRRVLEVFPSTESSWVAIYGRVALSGETLRFEAMAGACCRLYEIVALPGGPGRFVLVLEDVTARRELEDALADSRATYRQLAESVNEMIWVAASGRILYANLACSLITGFTPEELEAMDIPDLVIPGDRERYRALIDLVHGDSAACAHVQLRLSSRDRETLPVNLGARRTRWDGVPAVLHVASLTSSGDDPGDLPAGLATGPVPRSRSTDAPEASPAAGEPPLILMVDDEPQLLQASRRILQRHGYRTRAHESSLSALEDLSSGTTPELVVTDIDMPDLDGIELYRRVRAIRPDQKFLFVTGSPERLLACSAGHDREHNLLTKPFDSDSLMRAIHHRIATPLAPLDEVNTPSPRP
;
A
#
# COMPACT_ATOMS: atom_id res chain seq x y z
N MET A 1 -44.76 -73.38 81.25
CA MET A 1 -45.13 -72.29 82.18
C MET A 1 -43.84 -71.65 82.68
N PRO A 2 -43.71 -70.32 82.77
CA PRO A 2 -43.77 -69.30 81.70
C PRO A 2 -42.58 -68.31 81.77
N ASN A 3 -42.56 -67.32 80.85
CA ASN A 3 -42.02 -65.94 81.03
C ASN A 3 -40.51 -65.75 81.29
N GLN A 4 -39.84 -64.65 80.94
CA GLN A 4 -40.10 -63.40 80.22
C GLN A 4 -38.74 -62.69 80.04
N LEU A 5 -38.64 -61.86 78.99
CA LEU A 5 -37.97 -60.55 78.85
C LEU A 5 -36.60 -60.26 79.51
N HIS A 6 -35.70 -59.65 78.71
CA HIS A 6 -34.88 -58.41 78.91
C HIS A 6 -33.58 -58.56 78.08
N SER A 7 -33.38 -57.85 76.97
CA SER A 7 -32.93 -56.45 76.79
C SER A 7 -31.44 -56.19 77.10
N ASP A 8 -30.75 -55.74 76.04
CA ASP A 8 -29.62 -54.82 75.97
C ASP A 8 -28.14 -55.27 76.06
N SER A 9 -27.40 -54.69 75.10
CA SER A 9 -26.01 -54.22 75.12
C SER A 9 -24.95 -55.02 74.35
N GLN A 10 -24.64 -54.48 73.17
CA GLN A 10 -23.32 -54.24 72.56
C GLN A 10 -22.13 -55.12 72.97
N GLN A 11 -21.54 -55.82 71.99
CA GLN A 11 -20.11 -55.73 71.62
C GLN A 11 -19.81 -56.63 70.40
N LEU A 12 -19.38 -56.02 69.28
CA LEU A 12 -18.63 -56.64 68.17
C LEU A 12 -17.12 -56.66 68.55
N PRO A 13 -16.20 -57.32 67.81
CA PRO A 13 -16.36 -58.26 66.69
C PRO A 13 -15.44 -59.52 66.79
N SER A 14 -15.77 -60.60 66.08
CA SER A 14 -14.77 -61.53 65.54
C SER A 14 -15.39 -62.46 64.48
N SER A 15 -15.15 -62.16 63.20
CA SER A 15 -15.36 -63.08 62.07
C SER A 15 -14.11 -63.94 61.86
N PRO A 16 -14.23 -65.24 61.55
CA PRO A 16 -14.12 -65.72 60.15
C PRO A 16 -14.88 -67.06 59.88
N PRO A 17 -14.78 -67.71 58.70
CA PRO A 17 -14.58 -67.22 57.32
C PRO A 17 -15.77 -67.57 56.39
N SER A 18 -16.10 -66.67 55.47
CA SER A 18 -17.02 -66.95 54.36
C SER A 18 -16.27 -67.52 53.16
N ARG A 19 -16.86 -68.54 52.53
CA ARG A 19 -16.36 -69.29 51.37
C ARG A 19 -15.68 -68.38 50.32
N VAL A 20 -14.43 -68.71 49.99
CA VAL A 20 -13.70 -68.18 48.83
C VAL A 20 -14.35 -68.70 47.56
N THR A 21 -15.11 -67.85 46.88
CA THR A 21 -15.45 -68.01 45.47
C THR A 21 -14.21 -67.64 44.66
N ALA A 22 -13.64 -68.58 43.90
CA ALA A 22 -12.53 -68.30 43.00
C ALA A 22 -12.95 -67.20 41.99
N PRO A 23 -12.21 -66.08 41.84
CA PRO A 23 -12.40 -65.19 40.72
C PRO A 23 -11.97 -65.94 39.45
N ARG A 24 -12.84 -65.91 38.44
CA ARG A 24 -12.60 -66.48 37.11
C ARG A 24 -11.24 -66.00 36.57
N LEU A 25 -10.45 -66.95 36.06
CA LEU A 25 -9.35 -66.65 35.14
C LEU A 25 -9.91 -65.75 34.02
N SER A 26 -9.50 -64.47 33.99
CA SER A 26 -9.77 -63.62 32.84
C SER A 26 -9.03 -64.24 31.66
N GLN A 27 -9.80 -64.65 30.65
CA GLN A 27 -9.27 -65.18 29.40
C GLN A 27 -8.28 -64.15 28.82
N GLY A 28 -7.06 -64.59 28.52
CA GLY A 28 -6.11 -63.77 27.77
C GLY A 28 -6.73 -63.32 26.43
N PRO A 29 -6.21 -62.25 25.81
CA PRO A 29 -6.80 -61.72 24.58
C PRO A 29 -6.90 -62.84 23.53
N THR A 30 -8.09 -62.98 22.93
CA THR A 30 -8.34 -63.95 21.86
C THR A 30 -7.45 -63.63 20.66
N LEU A 31 -7.06 -64.67 19.91
CA LEU A 31 -6.19 -64.55 18.74
C LEU A 31 -6.70 -63.48 17.75
N ASP A 32 -8.02 -63.40 17.58
CA ASP A 32 -8.67 -62.39 16.75
C ASP A 32 -8.44 -60.96 17.24
N HIS A 33 -8.45 -60.72 18.56
CA HIS A 33 -8.18 -59.39 19.12
C HIS A 33 -6.72 -58.96 18.96
N LEU A 34 -5.78 -59.92 19.01
CA LEU A 34 -4.36 -59.63 18.77
C LEU A 34 -4.07 -59.37 17.28
N LEU A 35 -4.71 -60.12 16.38
CA LEU A 35 -4.60 -59.92 14.93
C LEU A 35 -5.21 -58.58 14.50
N ASP A 36 -6.32 -58.18 15.12
CA ASP A 36 -6.93 -56.86 14.93
C ASP A 36 -6.02 -55.74 15.42
N ALA A 37 -5.42 -55.87 16.60
CA ALA A 37 -4.51 -54.87 17.16
C ALA A 37 -3.23 -54.72 16.31
N LEU A 38 -2.68 -55.83 15.82
CA LEU A 38 -1.51 -55.85 14.92
C LEU A 38 -1.82 -55.28 13.55
N SER A 39 -3.01 -55.53 13.01
CA SER A 39 -3.45 -54.96 11.73
C SER A 39 -3.64 -53.44 11.84
N ARG A 40 -4.28 -52.95 12.92
CA ARG A 40 -4.44 -51.52 13.16
C ARG A 40 -3.12 -50.78 13.34
N THR A 41 -2.15 -51.40 14.04
CA THR A 41 -0.80 -50.81 14.19
C THR A 41 -0.01 -50.82 12.89
N ARG A 42 -0.12 -51.89 12.08
CA ARG A 42 0.50 -51.95 10.75
C ARG A 42 -0.06 -50.88 9.82
N ASP A 43 -1.38 -50.74 9.75
CA ASP A 43 -2.04 -49.77 8.89
C ASP A 43 -1.75 -48.32 9.33
N ALA A 44 -1.69 -48.06 10.63
CA ALA A 44 -1.27 -46.76 11.16
C ALA A 44 0.20 -46.44 10.79
N LEU A 45 1.09 -47.44 10.87
CA LEU A 45 2.49 -47.29 10.49
C LEU A 45 2.67 -47.06 8.99
N GLU A 46 1.91 -47.76 8.15
CA GLU A 46 1.92 -47.58 6.69
C GLU A 46 1.34 -46.23 6.26
N ARG A 47 0.26 -45.76 6.90
CA ARG A 47 -0.27 -44.40 6.70
C ARG A 47 0.75 -43.33 7.09
N THR A 48 1.41 -43.50 8.24
CA THR A 48 2.46 -42.58 8.71
C THR A 48 3.64 -42.55 7.75
N LYS A 49 4.10 -43.71 7.26
CA LYS A 49 5.18 -43.82 6.26
C LYS A 49 4.79 -43.21 4.91
N THR A 50 3.53 -43.37 4.49
CA THR A 50 3.04 -42.82 3.21
C THR A 50 2.93 -41.30 3.29
N ILE A 51 2.40 -40.77 4.38
CA ILE A 51 2.36 -39.32 4.64
C ILE A 51 3.78 -38.76 4.73
N ALA A 52 4.70 -39.44 5.42
CA ALA A 52 6.11 -39.02 5.51
C ALA A 52 6.78 -39.00 4.13
N ARG A 53 6.58 -40.02 3.28
CA ARG A 53 7.12 -40.03 1.90
C ARG A 53 6.49 -38.96 1.01
N CYS A 54 5.18 -38.74 1.10
CA CYS A 54 4.52 -37.66 0.38
C CYS A 54 5.04 -36.29 0.83
N PHE A 55 5.23 -36.10 2.14
CA PHE A 55 5.84 -34.90 2.70
C PHE A 55 7.27 -34.72 2.19
N GLU A 56 8.14 -35.74 2.27
CA GLU A 56 9.52 -35.70 1.76
C GLU A 56 9.58 -35.36 0.26
N ARG A 57 8.69 -35.95 -0.55
CA ARG A 57 8.65 -35.67 -2.00
C ARG A 57 8.17 -34.24 -2.28
N THR A 58 7.10 -33.80 -1.62
CA THR A 58 6.56 -32.43 -1.76
C THR A 58 7.55 -31.37 -1.25
N PHE A 59 8.26 -31.69 -0.17
CA PHE A 59 9.33 -30.88 0.42
C PHE A 59 10.53 -30.72 -0.54
N ALA A 60 10.78 -31.69 -1.44
CA ALA A 60 11.87 -31.65 -2.41
C ALA A 60 11.49 -31.05 -3.78
N GLU A 61 10.23 -31.22 -4.22
CA GLU A 61 9.78 -30.88 -5.59
C GLU A 61 9.14 -29.49 -5.74
N LEU A 62 8.66 -28.86 -4.65
CA LEU A 62 8.06 -27.52 -4.72
C LEU A 62 9.11 -26.43 -4.94
N ASN A 63 8.76 -25.38 -5.68
CA ASN A 63 9.63 -24.21 -5.91
C ASN A 63 9.74 -23.28 -4.69
N LEU A 64 9.25 -23.74 -3.52
CA LEU A 64 9.23 -23.07 -2.23
C LEU A 64 10.44 -23.49 -1.40
N GLY A 65 11.07 -22.54 -0.71
CA GLY A 65 12.03 -22.84 0.35
C GLY A 65 11.28 -23.27 1.61
N MET A 66 11.60 -24.42 2.17
CA MET A 66 11.02 -24.88 3.43
C MET A 66 12.10 -25.25 4.44
N ALA A 67 11.90 -24.84 5.69
CA ALA A 67 12.77 -25.20 6.81
C ALA A 67 11.98 -25.38 8.10
N VAL A 68 12.28 -26.45 8.84
CA VAL A 68 11.75 -26.75 10.16
C VAL A 68 12.80 -26.37 11.19
N HIS A 69 12.38 -25.66 12.23
CA HIS A 69 13.26 -25.12 13.26
C HIS A 69 12.78 -25.51 14.66
N GLU A 70 13.73 -25.52 15.60
CA GLU A 70 13.49 -25.62 17.03
C GLU A 70 13.92 -24.32 17.70
N VAL A 71 13.05 -23.74 18.51
CA VAL A 71 13.33 -22.51 19.26
C VAL A 71 14.16 -22.86 20.49
N LEU A 72 15.22 -22.08 20.73
CA LEU A 72 16.03 -22.17 21.93
C LEU A 72 15.63 -21.02 22.86
N THR A 73 15.23 -21.37 24.08
CA THR A 73 14.81 -20.40 25.09
C THR A 73 15.84 -20.25 26.21
N ASP A 74 15.81 -19.11 26.89
CA ASP A 74 16.51 -18.93 28.16
C ASP A 74 15.77 -19.61 29.33
N ALA A 75 16.25 -19.37 30.56
CA ALA A 75 15.68 -19.92 31.79
C ALA A 75 14.28 -19.38 32.10
N ASP A 76 13.93 -18.21 31.58
CA ASP A 76 12.63 -17.56 31.76
C ASP A 76 11.64 -17.94 30.64
N GLY A 77 12.04 -18.83 29.73
CA GLY A 77 11.24 -19.30 28.61
C GLY A 77 11.18 -18.33 27.43
N GLN A 78 12.02 -17.29 27.40
CA GLN A 78 12.07 -16.35 26.29
C GLN A 78 12.93 -16.87 25.14
N PRO A 79 12.50 -16.71 23.88
CA PRO A 79 13.25 -17.17 22.72
C PRO A 79 14.52 -16.33 22.51
N VAL A 80 15.68 -16.98 22.53
CA VAL A 80 17.01 -16.33 22.38
C VAL A 80 17.74 -16.76 21.12
N ASP A 81 17.39 -17.90 20.54
CA ASP A 81 17.91 -18.37 19.25
C ASP A 81 16.97 -19.44 18.67
N TYR A 82 17.30 -20.00 17.50
CA TYR A 82 16.66 -21.20 16.98
C TYR A 82 17.63 -22.03 16.12
N ARG A 83 17.38 -23.34 16.04
CA ARG A 83 18.20 -24.31 15.33
C ARG A 83 17.46 -24.87 14.12
N PHE A 84 18.14 -24.97 12.98
CA PHE A 84 17.61 -25.65 11.80
C PHE A 84 17.58 -27.16 12.03
N LEU A 85 16.40 -27.78 12.03
CA LEU A 85 16.25 -29.24 12.15
C LEU A 85 16.24 -29.92 10.78
N GLN A 86 15.51 -29.33 9.84
CA GLN A 86 15.36 -29.88 8.49
C GLN A 86 15.20 -28.73 7.50
N VAL A 87 15.87 -28.83 6.35
CA VAL A 87 15.87 -27.79 5.34
C VAL A 87 15.79 -28.45 3.97
N ASN A 88 14.95 -27.93 3.07
CA ASN A 88 14.91 -28.41 1.70
C ASN A 88 15.99 -27.75 0.83
N ALA A 89 16.36 -28.40 -0.27
CA ALA A 89 17.41 -27.91 -1.15
C ALA A 89 17.08 -26.53 -1.77
N ARG A 90 15.79 -26.17 -1.87
CA ARG A 90 15.36 -24.87 -2.39
C ARG A 90 15.64 -23.74 -1.39
N PHE A 91 15.33 -23.93 -0.11
CA PHE A 91 15.59 -22.96 0.96
C PHE A 91 17.07 -22.62 1.07
N ALA A 92 17.93 -23.65 1.08
CA ALA A 92 19.37 -23.46 1.13
C ALA A 92 19.86 -22.64 -0.08
N ARG A 93 19.41 -22.99 -1.30
CA ARG A 93 19.74 -22.24 -2.53
C ARG A 93 19.22 -20.81 -2.53
N MET A 94 18.01 -20.55 -2.00
CA MET A 94 17.45 -19.19 -1.88
C MET A 94 18.32 -18.30 -1.01
N LEU A 95 18.84 -18.83 0.09
CA LEU A 95 19.76 -18.11 0.98
C LEU A 95 21.22 -18.09 0.48
N GLY A 96 21.52 -18.73 -0.65
CA GLY A 96 22.88 -18.83 -1.19
C GLY A 96 23.80 -19.77 -0.40
N LEU A 97 23.24 -20.70 0.36
CA LEU A 97 23.97 -21.62 1.24
C LEU A 97 23.83 -23.08 0.82
N HIS A 98 24.74 -23.92 1.29
CA HIS A 98 24.64 -25.37 1.16
C HIS A 98 23.86 -25.98 2.35
N LEU A 99 23.12 -27.07 2.11
CA LEU A 99 22.33 -27.75 3.15
C LEU A 99 23.16 -28.11 4.41
N SER A 100 24.40 -28.54 4.20
CA SER A 100 25.32 -28.91 5.29
C SER A 100 25.74 -27.73 6.19
N GLN A 101 25.55 -26.50 5.73
CA GLN A 101 25.84 -25.29 6.51
C GLN A 101 24.65 -24.88 7.38
N LEU A 102 23.46 -25.41 7.13
CA LEU A 102 22.23 -25.05 7.82
C LEU A 102 21.82 -26.10 8.85
N VAL A 103 21.65 -27.35 8.42
CA VAL A 103 21.07 -28.41 9.27
C VAL A 103 21.92 -28.62 10.53
N GLY A 104 21.26 -28.54 11.69
CA GLY A 104 21.86 -28.68 13.02
C GLY A 104 22.50 -27.40 13.58
N ARG A 105 22.65 -26.33 12.79
CA ARG A 105 23.25 -25.06 13.22
C ARG A 105 22.23 -24.10 13.81
N ARG A 106 22.69 -23.18 14.65
CA ARG A 106 21.88 -22.08 15.20
C ARG A 106 21.79 -20.93 14.20
N VAL A 107 20.70 -20.17 14.20
CA VAL A 107 20.58 -19.03 13.29
C VAL A 107 21.68 -18.02 13.54
N LEU A 108 22.01 -17.72 14.79
CA LEU A 108 23.05 -16.73 15.11
C LEU A 108 24.47 -17.22 14.76
N GLU A 109 24.68 -18.52 14.58
CA GLU A 109 25.94 -19.07 14.06
C GLU A 109 26.04 -18.91 12.55
N VAL A 110 24.93 -19.11 11.82
CA VAL A 110 24.89 -19.01 10.35
C VAL A 110 24.79 -17.56 9.89
N PHE A 111 23.99 -16.76 10.61
CA PHE A 111 23.67 -15.37 10.33
C PHE A 111 23.85 -14.52 11.62
N PRO A 112 25.10 -14.13 11.97
CA PRO A 112 25.40 -13.40 13.20
C PRO A 112 24.75 -12.03 13.30
N SER A 113 24.41 -11.41 12.17
CA SER A 113 23.74 -10.12 12.07
C SER A 113 22.21 -10.21 12.16
N THR A 114 21.65 -11.37 12.50
CA THR A 114 20.20 -11.53 12.67
C THR A 114 19.73 -10.72 13.86
N GLU A 115 18.80 -9.79 13.62
CA GLU A 115 18.19 -9.00 14.68
C GLU A 115 17.39 -9.87 15.65
N SER A 116 17.42 -9.51 16.95
CA SER A 116 16.69 -10.22 18.00
C SER A 116 15.18 -10.22 17.79
N SER A 117 14.65 -9.24 17.05
CA SER A 117 13.26 -9.14 16.62
C SER A 117 12.79 -10.39 15.87
N TRP A 118 13.62 -10.94 14.97
CA TRP A 118 13.29 -12.13 14.18
C TRP A 118 13.18 -13.38 15.04
N VAL A 119 14.10 -13.54 16.00
CA VAL A 119 14.09 -14.64 16.95
C VAL A 119 12.83 -14.58 17.82
N ALA A 120 12.44 -13.38 18.29
CA ALA A 120 11.23 -13.17 19.06
C ALA A 120 9.96 -13.47 18.25
N ILE A 121 9.89 -13.03 16.98
CA ILE A 121 8.75 -13.28 16.09
C ILE A 121 8.53 -14.78 15.89
N TYR A 122 9.56 -15.53 15.51
CA TYR A 122 9.43 -16.97 15.29
C TYR A 122 9.27 -17.76 16.59
N GLY A 123 9.90 -17.29 17.67
CA GLY A 123 9.67 -17.81 19.02
C GLY A 123 8.20 -17.71 19.40
N ARG A 124 7.55 -16.57 19.15
CA ARG A 124 6.11 -16.40 19.39
C ARG A 124 5.29 -17.36 18.53
N VAL A 125 5.60 -17.57 17.26
CA VAL A 125 4.88 -18.55 16.40
C VAL A 125 4.95 -19.96 17.00
N ALA A 126 6.13 -20.37 17.45
CA ALA A 126 6.33 -21.70 18.04
C ALA A 126 5.63 -21.88 19.40
N LEU A 127 5.52 -20.81 20.20
CA LEU A 127 4.99 -20.85 21.57
C LEU A 127 3.47 -20.57 21.62
N SER A 128 2.97 -19.64 20.81
CA SER A 128 1.55 -19.25 20.77
C SER A 128 0.70 -20.13 19.86
N GLY A 129 1.30 -20.74 18.84
CA GLY A 129 0.57 -21.46 17.80
C GLY A 129 -0.01 -20.58 16.69
N GLU A 130 0.20 -19.26 16.74
CA GLU A 130 -0.29 -18.35 15.71
C GLU A 130 0.59 -18.36 14.46
N THR A 131 -0.05 -18.39 13.29
CA THR A 131 0.63 -18.30 11.99
C THR A 131 0.90 -16.85 11.63
N LEU A 132 2.08 -16.56 11.11
CA LEU A 132 2.44 -15.24 10.61
C LEU A 132 2.81 -15.31 9.13
N ARG A 133 2.39 -14.28 8.38
CA ARG A 133 2.72 -14.08 6.97
C ARG A 133 3.13 -12.64 6.75
N PHE A 134 4.25 -12.42 6.07
CA PHE A 134 4.76 -11.10 5.74
C PHE A 134 5.79 -11.20 4.60
N GLU A 135 6.13 -10.05 4.00
CA GLU A 135 7.21 -9.95 3.02
C GLU A 135 8.45 -9.36 3.67
N ALA A 136 9.62 -9.91 3.36
CA ALA A 136 10.89 -9.39 3.86
C ALA A 136 12.04 -9.66 2.87
N MET A 137 13.02 -8.76 2.90
CA MET A 137 14.28 -8.96 2.18
C MET A 137 15.11 -10.00 2.93
N ALA A 138 15.54 -11.06 2.25
CA ALA A 138 16.36 -12.09 2.88
C ALA A 138 17.47 -12.60 1.95
N GLY A 139 18.53 -13.16 2.56
CA GLY A 139 19.66 -13.74 1.85
C GLY A 139 20.63 -12.73 1.24
N ALA A 140 21.75 -13.24 0.71
CA ALA A 140 22.85 -12.42 0.18
C ALA A 140 22.53 -11.68 -1.13
N CYS A 141 21.41 -12.03 -1.79
CA CYS A 141 21.08 -11.58 -3.13
C CYS A 141 20.06 -10.42 -3.19
N CYS A 142 19.73 -9.79 -2.06
CA CYS A 142 18.72 -8.71 -1.98
C CYS A 142 17.42 -9.08 -2.70
N ARG A 143 16.88 -10.27 -2.41
CA ARG A 143 15.62 -10.75 -2.99
C ARG A 143 14.48 -10.60 -2.00
N LEU A 144 13.30 -10.26 -2.55
CA LEU A 144 12.08 -10.14 -1.78
C LEU A 144 11.44 -11.51 -1.64
N TYR A 145 11.25 -11.93 -0.39
CA TYR A 145 10.60 -13.19 -0.08
C TYR A 145 9.27 -12.96 0.62
N GLU A 146 8.25 -13.68 0.18
CA GLU A 146 7.05 -13.90 0.99
C GLU A 146 7.35 -15.02 1.98
N ILE A 147 7.23 -14.71 3.28
CA ILE A 147 7.58 -15.59 4.39
C ILE A 147 6.31 -15.99 5.12
N VAL A 148 6.09 -17.29 5.25
CA VAL A 148 5.03 -17.86 6.09
C VAL A 148 5.67 -18.66 7.21
N ALA A 149 5.42 -18.24 8.45
CA ALA A 149 5.83 -18.94 9.66
C ALA A 149 4.63 -19.67 10.28
N LEU A 150 4.73 -20.99 10.34
CA LEU A 150 3.69 -21.90 10.84
C LEU A 150 4.16 -22.60 12.11
N PRO A 151 3.26 -22.93 13.06
CA PRO A 151 3.61 -23.78 14.19
C PRO A 151 3.97 -25.20 13.72
N GLY A 152 5.07 -25.74 14.25
CA GLY A 152 5.62 -27.07 13.90
C GLY A 152 5.47 -28.13 14.99
N GLY A 153 4.70 -27.84 16.03
CA GLY A 153 4.62 -28.62 17.28
C GLY A 153 5.29 -27.89 18.44
N PRO A 154 5.32 -28.49 19.65
CA PRO A 154 5.85 -27.85 20.85
C PRO A 154 7.29 -27.35 20.66
N GLY A 155 7.50 -26.03 20.80
CA GLY A 155 8.82 -25.40 20.67
C GLY A 155 9.38 -25.37 19.24
N ARG A 156 8.57 -25.66 18.22
CA ARG A 156 9.00 -25.74 16.82
C ARG A 156 8.16 -24.86 15.90
N PHE A 157 8.78 -24.39 14.83
CA PHE A 157 8.09 -23.68 13.76
C PHE A 157 8.62 -24.11 12.39
N VAL A 158 7.81 -23.90 11.37
CA VAL A 158 8.14 -24.15 9.97
C VAL A 158 8.13 -22.82 9.23
N LEU A 159 9.19 -22.54 8.49
CA LEU A 159 9.23 -21.43 7.53
C LEU A 159 8.99 -21.96 6.14
N VAL A 160 8.15 -21.25 5.40
CA VAL A 160 7.98 -21.37 3.96
C VAL A 160 8.37 -20.03 3.34
N LEU A 161 9.26 -20.07 2.35
CA LEU A 161 9.78 -18.92 1.62
C LEU A 161 9.40 -19.07 0.15
N GLU A 162 8.82 -18.01 -0.42
CA GLU A 162 8.59 -17.86 -1.85
C GLU A 162 9.34 -16.64 -2.36
N ASP A 163 10.10 -16.80 -3.45
CA ASP A 163 10.77 -15.66 -4.10
C ASP A 163 9.75 -14.93 -4.97
N VAL A 164 9.35 -13.74 -4.53
CA VAL A 164 8.34 -12.92 -5.19
C VAL A 164 8.96 -11.76 -5.98
N THR A 165 10.29 -11.70 -6.07
CA THR A 165 11.04 -10.59 -6.69
C THR A 165 10.58 -10.33 -8.13
N ALA A 166 10.55 -11.36 -8.98
CA ALA A 166 10.18 -11.19 -10.39
C ALA A 166 8.71 -10.79 -10.58
N ARG A 167 7.81 -11.26 -9.71
CA ARG A 167 6.40 -10.83 -9.74
C ARG A 167 6.31 -9.36 -9.36
N ARG A 168 7.01 -8.97 -8.30
CA ARG A 168 6.99 -7.59 -7.80
C ARG A 168 7.62 -6.62 -8.77
N GLU A 169 8.76 -6.97 -9.39
CA GLU A 169 9.39 -6.16 -10.45
C GLU A 169 8.46 -5.95 -11.66
N LEU A 170 7.68 -6.96 -12.05
CA LEU A 170 6.70 -6.82 -13.13
C LEU A 170 5.51 -5.95 -12.74
N GLU A 171 5.00 -6.11 -11.51
CA GLU A 171 3.92 -5.29 -10.97
C GLU A 171 4.36 -3.83 -10.84
N ASP A 172 5.55 -3.59 -10.29
CA ASP A 172 6.15 -2.27 -10.12
C ASP A 172 6.46 -1.65 -11.49
N ALA A 173 7.06 -2.38 -12.44
CA ALA A 173 7.31 -1.86 -13.78
C ALA A 173 6.01 -1.54 -14.55
N LEU A 174 4.95 -2.32 -14.33
CA LEU A 174 3.63 -2.02 -14.90
C LEU A 174 3.00 -0.79 -14.24
N ALA A 175 3.14 -0.65 -12.92
CA ALA A 175 2.70 0.51 -12.17
C ALA A 175 3.46 1.78 -12.58
N ASP A 176 4.78 1.71 -12.70
CA ASP A 176 5.67 2.78 -13.14
C ASP A 176 5.36 3.21 -14.57
N SER A 177 5.13 2.26 -15.47
CA SER A 177 4.70 2.55 -16.84
C SER A 177 3.35 3.27 -16.85
N ARG A 178 2.36 2.78 -16.07
CA ARG A 178 1.04 3.41 -15.95
C ARG A 178 1.13 4.80 -15.31
N ALA A 179 1.98 4.98 -14.31
CA ALA A 179 2.25 6.25 -13.65
C ALA A 179 2.92 7.23 -14.62
N THR A 180 3.95 6.78 -15.35
CA THR A 180 4.64 7.58 -16.38
C THR A 180 3.66 8.04 -17.45
N TYR A 181 2.77 7.18 -17.95
CA TYR A 181 1.76 7.59 -18.93
C TYR A 181 0.77 8.60 -18.37
N ARG A 182 0.33 8.43 -17.12
CA ARG A 182 -0.50 9.41 -16.43
C ARG A 182 0.26 10.72 -16.29
N GLN A 183 1.45 10.74 -15.72
CA GLN A 183 2.28 11.94 -15.56
C GLN A 183 2.54 12.67 -16.88
N LEU A 184 2.82 11.95 -17.96
CA LEU A 184 2.95 12.55 -19.28
C LEU A 184 1.66 13.24 -19.71
N ALA A 185 0.50 12.62 -19.52
CA ALA A 185 -0.79 13.23 -19.82
C ALA A 185 -1.15 14.40 -18.87
N GLU A 186 -0.83 14.29 -17.57
CA GLU A 186 -0.99 15.33 -16.55
C GLU A 186 -0.11 16.55 -16.82
N SER A 187 1.08 16.35 -17.42
CA SER A 187 2.03 17.43 -17.72
C SER A 187 1.64 18.30 -18.92
N VAL A 188 0.69 17.86 -19.74
CA VAL A 188 0.23 18.64 -20.89
C VAL A 188 -0.79 19.68 -20.44
N ASN A 189 -0.54 20.95 -20.78
CA ASN A 189 -1.50 22.06 -20.54
C ASN A 189 -2.72 22.03 -21.48
N GLU A 190 -2.90 20.97 -22.25
CA GLU A 190 -4.08 20.73 -23.10
C GLU A 190 -5.03 19.81 -22.34
N MET A 191 -6.33 20.02 -22.48
CA MET A 191 -7.33 19.15 -21.87
C MET A 191 -7.32 17.81 -22.60
N ILE A 192 -6.96 16.75 -21.88
CA ILE A 192 -6.95 15.38 -22.40
C ILE A 192 -7.97 14.58 -21.61
N TRP A 193 -8.89 13.94 -22.31
CA TRP A 193 -9.78 12.97 -21.69
C TRP A 193 -10.00 11.76 -22.58
N VAL A 194 -10.28 10.64 -21.95
CA VAL A 194 -10.64 9.39 -22.62
C VAL A 194 -12.08 9.08 -22.29
N ALA A 195 -12.85 8.70 -23.30
CA ALA A 195 -14.25 8.38 -23.12
C ALA A 195 -14.66 7.10 -23.87
N ALA A 196 -15.63 6.40 -23.30
CA ALA A 196 -16.30 5.27 -23.93
C ALA A 196 -17.80 5.32 -23.62
N SER A 197 -18.63 4.92 -24.59
CA SER A 197 -20.10 4.86 -24.42
C SER A 197 -20.72 6.17 -23.92
N GLY A 198 -20.14 7.32 -24.29
CA GLY A 198 -20.62 8.66 -23.90
C GLY A 198 -20.12 9.19 -22.56
N ARG A 199 -19.39 8.37 -21.78
CA ARG A 199 -18.87 8.71 -20.45
C ARG A 199 -17.37 8.93 -20.46
N ILE A 200 -16.90 9.84 -19.60
CA ILE A 200 -15.47 10.08 -19.38
C ILE A 200 -14.92 8.99 -18.45
N LEU A 201 -13.86 8.32 -18.88
CA LEU A 201 -13.16 7.28 -18.12
C LEU A 201 -11.87 7.79 -17.46
N TYR A 202 -11.34 8.89 -17.98
CA TYR A 202 -10.14 9.56 -17.50
C TYR A 202 -10.13 10.98 -18.02
N ALA A 203 -9.71 11.94 -17.19
CA ALA A 203 -9.43 13.31 -17.58
C ALA A 203 -8.17 13.78 -16.86
N ASN A 204 -7.25 14.42 -17.58
CA ASN A 204 -6.05 14.99 -16.97
C ASN A 204 -6.38 16.26 -16.16
N LEU A 205 -5.42 16.71 -15.35
CA LEU A 205 -5.52 17.87 -14.47
C LEU A 205 -5.88 19.15 -15.21
N ALA A 206 -5.45 19.30 -16.47
CA ALA A 206 -5.82 20.43 -17.29
C ALA A 206 -7.35 20.53 -17.47
N CYS A 207 -8.07 19.41 -17.60
CA CYS A 207 -9.53 19.40 -17.65
C CYS A 207 -10.13 20.05 -16.39
N SER A 208 -9.69 19.65 -15.21
CA SER A 208 -10.20 20.20 -13.95
C SER A 208 -9.84 21.67 -13.77
N LEU A 209 -8.59 22.06 -14.07
CA LEU A 209 -8.11 23.44 -13.92
C LEU A 209 -8.78 24.42 -14.88
N ILE A 210 -9.13 23.99 -16.10
CA ILE A 210 -9.71 24.84 -17.14
C ILE A 210 -11.24 24.87 -17.06
N THR A 211 -11.88 23.73 -16.79
CA THR A 211 -13.35 23.65 -16.76
C THR A 211 -13.96 23.92 -15.38
N GLY A 212 -13.16 23.78 -14.31
CA GLY A 212 -13.59 23.99 -12.93
C GLY A 212 -14.33 22.79 -12.31
N PHE A 213 -14.50 21.68 -13.03
CA PHE A 213 -15.07 20.45 -12.49
C PHE A 213 -14.01 19.62 -11.75
N THR A 214 -14.42 18.87 -10.73
CA THR A 214 -13.52 17.90 -10.09
C THR A 214 -13.33 16.67 -10.99
N PRO A 215 -12.25 15.89 -10.80
CA PRO A 215 -12.09 14.62 -11.51
C PRO A 215 -13.30 13.70 -11.37
N GLU A 216 -13.88 13.57 -10.16
CA GLU A 216 -15.05 12.70 -9.97
C GLU A 216 -16.29 13.22 -10.68
N GLU A 217 -16.49 14.54 -10.72
CA GLU A 217 -17.58 15.14 -11.48
C GLU A 217 -17.42 14.89 -12.98
N LEU A 218 -16.20 15.06 -13.52
CA LEU A 218 -15.91 14.78 -14.93
C LEU A 218 -16.16 13.31 -15.27
N GLU A 219 -15.71 12.37 -14.43
CA GLU A 219 -15.94 10.93 -14.62
C GLU A 219 -17.42 10.53 -14.51
N ALA A 220 -18.22 11.27 -13.75
CA ALA A 220 -19.66 11.07 -13.63
C ALA A 220 -20.49 11.74 -14.74
N MET A 221 -19.89 12.65 -15.52
CA MET A 221 -20.57 13.40 -16.58
C MET A 221 -20.64 12.62 -17.90
N ASP A 222 -21.75 12.84 -18.62
CA ASP A 222 -21.84 12.51 -20.04
C ASP A 222 -21.23 13.67 -20.85
N ILE A 223 -20.45 13.34 -21.89
CA ILE A 223 -19.70 14.34 -22.67
C ILE A 223 -20.60 15.43 -23.31
N PRO A 224 -21.84 15.15 -23.75
CA PRO A 224 -22.75 16.20 -24.25
C PRO A 224 -23.11 17.28 -23.22
N ASP A 225 -22.90 17.04 -21.93
CA ASP A 225 -23.12 18.05 -20.88
C ASP A 225 -21.91 18.98 -20.70
N LEU A 226 -20.73 18.55 -21.14
CA LEU A 226 -19.55 19.40 -21.25
C LEU A 226 -19.58 20.28 -22.50
N VAL A 227 -20.30 19.87 -23.55
CA VAL A 227 -20.46 20.62 -24.82
C VAL A 227 -21.72 21.49 -24.76
N ILE A 228 -21.62 22.77 -25.13
CA ILE A 228 -22.79 23.65 -25.13
C ILE A 228 -23.87 23.13 -26.10
N PRO A 229 -25.18 23.36 -25.84
CA PRO A 229 -26.27 22.81 -26.65
C PRO A 229 -26.14 23.07 -28.16
N GLY A 230 -25.68 24.27 -28.54
CA GLY A 230 -25.53 24.68 -29.95
C GLY A 230 -24.43 23.93 -30.72
N ASP A 231 -23.46 23.32 -30.04
CA ASP A 231 -22.35 22.60 -30.68
C ASP A 231 -22.45 21.07 -30.51
N ARG A 232 -23.54 20.55 -29.90
CA ARG A 232 -23.74 19.10 -29.69
C ARG A 232 -23.81 18.29 -30.98
N GLU A 233 -24.42 18.82 -32.04
CA GLU A 233 -24.45 18.16 -33.34
C GLU A 233 -23.06 18.07 -33.97
N ARG A 234 -22.23 19.10 -33.80
CA ARG A 234 -20.84 19.12 -34.28
C ARG A 234 -20.01 18.06 -33.56
N TYR A 235 -20.16 17.95 -32.24
CA TYR A 235 -19.53 16.90 -31.46
C TYR A 235 -19.98 15.51 -31.90
N ARG A 236 -21.28 15.28 -32.10
CA ARG A 236 -21.80 13.99 -32.56
C ARG A 236 -21.22 13.59 -33.92
N ALA A 237 -21.16 14.53 -34.87
CA ALA A 237 -20.57 14.29 -36.18
C ALA A 237 -19.08 13.91 -36.11
N LEU A 238 -18.32 14.54 -35.20
CA LEU A 238 -16.92 14.18 -34.92
C LEU A 238 -16.81 12.72 -34.43
N ILE A 239 -17.64 12.33 -33.46
CA ILE A 239 -17.62 11.00 -32.87
C ILE A 239 -18.03 9.92 -33.89
N ASP A 240 -19.06 10.18 -34.69
CA ASP A 240 -19.49 9.26 -35.75
C ASP A 240 -18.38 9.04 -36.79
N LEU A 241 -17.63 10.10 -37.13
CA LEU A 241 -16.50 10.02 -38.07
C LEU A 241 -15.33 9.19 -37.52
N VAL A 242 -15.00 9.32 -36.23
CA VAL A 242 -13.91 8.58 -35.56
C VAL A 242 -14.29 7.12 -35.26
N HIS A 243 -15.58 6.84 -35.04
CA HIS A 243 -16.08 5.47 -34.87
C HIS A 243 -16.22 4.73 -36.21
N GLY A 244 -16.51 5.44 -37.30
CA GLY A 244 -16.52 4.87 -38.65
C GLY A 244 -15.12 4.48 -39.16
N ASP A 245 -15.06 3.71 -40.25
CA ASP A 245 -13.79 3.28 -40.87
C ASP A 245 -13.08 4.38 -41.69
N SER A 246 -13.65 5.60 -41.73
CA SER A 246 -13.22 6.67 -42.65
C SER A 246 -12.10 7.57 -42.13
N ALA A 247 -11.89 7.69 -40.80
CA ALA A 247 -10.79 8.50 -40.25
C ALA A 247 -10.30 7.99 -38.89
N ALA A 248 -8.99 7.74 -38.78
CA ALA A 248 -8.37 7.37 -37.51
C ALA A 248 -8.31 8.54 -36.51
N CYS A 249 -8.37 9.78 -37.01
CA CYS A 249 -8.28 11.03 -36.25
C CYS A 249 -9.04 12.13 -37.00
N ALA A 250 -9.82 12.93 -36.28
CA ALA A 250 -10.53 14.10 -36.79
C ALA A 250 -10.51 15.22 -35.75
N HIS A 251 -10.70 16.47 -36.19
CA HIS A 251 -10.84 17.60 -35.28
C HIS A 251 -11.94 18.58 -35.71
N VAL A 252 -12.47 19.32 -34.75
CA VAL A 252 -13.53 20.31 -34.93
C VAL A 252 -13.38 21.44 -33.91
N GLN A 253 -13.72 22.66 -34.30
CA GLN A 253 -13.89 23.77 -33.37
C GLN A 253 -15.28 23.71 -32.72
N LEU A 254 -15.33 23.77 -31.40
CA LEU A 254 -16.57 23.81 -30.64
C LEU A 254 -16.39 24.56 -29.33
N ARG A 255 -17.49 24.79 -28.61
CA ARG A 255 -17.48 25.43 -27.30
C ARG A 255 -17.89 24.46 -26.19
N LEU A 256 -17.09 24.46 -25.12
CA LEU A 256 -17.39 23.73 -23.89
C LEU A 256 -18.04 24.66 -22.85
N SER A 257 -18.79 24.08 -21.91
CA SER A 257 -19.32 24.78 -20.74
C SER A 257 -18.43 24.50 -19.54
N SER A 258 -18.00 25.56 -18.83
CA SER A 258 -17.39 25.42 -17.50
C SER A 258 -18.45 25.17 -16.42
N ARG A 259 -18.00 24.84 -15.21
CA ARG A 259 -18.84 24.74 -14.00
C ARG A 259 -19.60 26.04 -13.71
N ASP A 260 -18.95 27.18 -13.94
CA ASP A 260 -19.50 28.52 -13.74
C ASP A 260 -20.37 29.00 -14.93
N ARG A 261 -20.66 28.10 -15.88
CA ARG A 261 -21.38 28.36 -17.14
C ARG A 261 -20.68 29.34 -18.08
N GLU A 262 -19.36 29.46 -17.94
CA GLU A 262 -18.55 30.18 -18.92
C GLU A 262 -18.41 29.33 -20.19
N THR A 263 -18.34 30.02 -21.33
CA THR A 263 -18.18 29.37 -22.65
C THR A 263 -16.71 29.35 -23.03
N LEU A 264 -16.15 28.14 -23.17
CA LEU A 264 -14.74 27.92 -23.47
C LEU A 264 -14.58 27.49 -24.94
N PRO A 265 -14.09 28.36 -25.84
CA PRO A 265 -13.87 27.99 -27.23
C PRO A 265 -12.63 27.09 -27.36
N VAL A 266 -12.80 25.91 -27.94
CA VAL A 266 -11.75 24.91 -28.08
C VAL A 266 -11.65 24.36 -29.49
N ASN A 267 -10.44 23.97 -29.87
CA ASN A 267 -10.22 23.06 -30.98
C ASN A 267 -10.12 21.63 -30.41
N LEU A 268 -11.12 20.80 -30.69
CA LEU A 268 -11.23 19.44 -30.19
C LEU A 268 -10.77 18.44 -31.25
N GLY A 269 -9.67 17.73 -30.98
CA GLY A 269 -9.26 16.54 -31.70
C GLY A 269 -9.77 15.28 -31.02
N ALA A 270 -10.17 14.28 -31.81
CA ALA A 270 -10.57 12.96 -31.33
C ALA A 270 -9.86 11.86 -32.13
N ARG A 271 -9.45 10.80 -31.43
CA ARG A 271 -8.77 9.64 -32.01
C ARG A 271 -9.26 8.35 -31.37
N ARG A 272 -9.47 7.30 -32.18
CA ARG A 272 -9.79 5.96 -31.67
C ARG A 272 -8.59 5.36 -30.92
N THR A 273 -8.85 4.84 -29.73
CA THR A 273 -7.86 4.18 -28.86
C THR A 273 -8.46 2.95 -28.16
N ARG A 274 -7.66 2.31 -27.30
CA ARG A 274 -8.14 1.35 -26.31
C ARG A 274 -7.75 1.83 -24.93
N TRP A 275 -8.64 1.64 -23.96
CA TRP A 275 -8.42 1.96 -22.55
C TRP A 275 -8.74 0.73 -21.72
N ASP A 276 -7.76 0.19 -20.98
CA ASP A 276 -7.88 -1.08 -20.24
C ASP A 276 -8.51 -2.22 -21.08
N GLY A 277 -8.15 -2.29 -22.37
CA GLY A 277 -8.64 -3.29 -23.32
C GLY A 277 -9.98 -2.98 -23.99
N VAL A 278 -10.72 -1.97 -23.50
CA VAL A 278 -12.02 -1.54 -24.03
C VAL A 278 -11.85 -0.52 -25.16
N PRO A 279 -12.59 -0.61 -26.27
CA PRO A 279 -12.62 0.44 -27.30
C PRO A 279 -13.04 1.79 -26.70
N ALA A 280 -12.22 2.83 -26.92
CA ALA A 280 -12.44 4.16 -26.38
C ALA A 280 -12.00 5.24 -27.39
N VAL A 281 -12.36 6.49 -27.10
CA VAL A 281 -11.94 7.66 -27.87
C VAL A 281 -11.12 8.57 -26.98
N LEU A 282 -9.89 8.87 -27.42
CA LEU A 282 -9.02 9.87 -26.83
C LEU A 282 -9.38 11.23 -27.43
N HIS A 283 -9.62 12.19 -26.55
CA HIS A 283 -9.92 13.57 -26.88
C HIS A 283 -8.78 14.47 -26.42
N VAL A 284 -8.41 15.42 -27.25
CA VAL A 284 -7.42 16.45 -26.95
C VAL A 284 -8.03 17.78 -27.34
N ALA A 285 -8.25 18.66 -26.36
CA ALA A 285 -8.80 19.99 -26.59
C ALA A 285 -7.80 21.07 -26.21
N SER A 286 -7.59 22.00 -27.13
CA SER A 286 -6.79 23.20 -26.93
C SER A 286 -7.69 24.44 -26.90
N LEU A 287 -7.48 25.34 -25.95
CA LEU A 287 -8.17 26.63 -25.92
C LEU A 287 -7.81 27.45 -27.17
N THR A 288 -8.80 28.15 -27.70
CA THR A 288 -8.66 29.04 -28.86
C THR A 288 -8.93 30.49 -28.43
N SER A 289 -8.34 31.46 -29.12
CA SER A 289 -8.54 32.87 -28.83
C SER A 289 -10.00 33.27 -29.03
N SER A 290 -10.53 34.13 -28.16
CA SER A 290 -11.91 34.65 -28.16
C SER A 290 -12.31 35.46 -29.41
N GLY A 291 -11.42 35.60 -30.41
CA GLY A 291 -11.70 36.18 -31.72
C GLY A 291 -11.93 35.16 -32.83
N ASP A 292 -11.69 33.87 -32.58
CA ASP A 292 -12.02 32.75 -33.49
C ASP A 292 -13.45 32.26 -33.18
N ASP A 293 -14.41 33.17 -33.20
CA ASP A 293 -15.82 32.77 -33.17
C ASP A 293 -16.04 31.90 -34.41
N PRO A 294 -16.46 30.62 -34.29
CA PRO A 294 -16.63 29.75 -35.46
C PRO A 294 -17.62 30.31 -36.48
N GLY A 295 -18.37 31.37 -36.13
CA GLY A 295 -19.39 31.99 -36.94
C GLY A 295 -20.47 30.99 -37.33
N ASP A 296 -21.48 31.47 -38.06
CA ASP A 296 -22.43 30.61 -38.78
C ASP A 296 -21.78 29.90 -39.98
N LEU A 297 -20.46 29.76 -40.03
CA LEU A 297 -19.77 29.05 -41.10
C LEU A 297 -20.08 27.53 -40.97
N PRO A 298 -20.32 26.84 -42.10
CA PRO A 298 -20.58 25.40 -42.08
C PRO A 298 -19.34 24.69 -41.52
N ALA A 299 -19.59 23.79 -40.55
CA ALA A 299 -18.58 23.04 -39.82
C ALA A 299 -17.66 22.26 -40.79
N GLY A 300 -16.46 22.78 -41.03
CA GLY A 300 -15.41 22.04 -41.72
C GLY A 300 -14.82 21.01 -40.76
N LEU A 301 -15.35 19.79 -40.75
CA LEU A 301 -14.65 18.63 -40.18
C LEU A 301 -13.33 18.46 -40.95
N ALA A 302 -12.21 18.60 -40.25
CA ALA A 302 -10.89 18.45 -40.84
C ALA A 302 -10.22 17.17 -40.34
N THR A 303 -9.63 16.43 -41.27
CA THR A 303 -8.84 15.22 -40.99
C THR A 303 -7.36 15.60 -41.04
N GLY A 304 -6.61 15.34 -39.96
CA GLY A 304 -5.21 15.74 -39.84
C GLY A 304 -4.82 16.21 -38.44
N PRO A 305 -3.52 16.51 -38.20
CA PRO A 305 -3.01 16.91 -36.88
C PRO A 305 -3.58 18.27 -36.42
N VAL A 306 -3.86 18.37 -35.13
CA VAL A 306 -4.39 19.59 -34.47
C VAL A 306 -3.34 20.71 -34.52
N PRO A 307 -3.67 21.92 -35.03
CA PRO A 307 -2.76 23.06 -34.96
C PRO A 307 -2.61 23.58 -33.52
N ARG A 308 -1.37 23.69 -33.05
CA ARG A 308 -1.01 24.23 -31.71
C ARG A 308 -1.16 25.75 -31.70
N SER A 309 -1.96 26.31 -30.78
CA SER A 309 -2.04 27.77 -30.56
C SER A 309 -1.02 28.21 -29.49
N ARG A 310 -0.45 29.41 -29.66
CA ARG A 310 0.51 30.03 -28.71
C ARG A 310 -0.26 30.68 -27.55
N SER A 311 0.14 30.38 -26.32
CA SER A 311 -0.42 30.98 -25.09
C SER A 311 0.00 32.44 -24.93
N THR A 312 -0.96 33.33 -24.68
CA THR A 312 -0.73 34.73 -24.26
C THR A 312 -1.15 34.95 -22.81
N ASP A 313 -0.36 35.77 -22.12
CA ASP A 313 -0.38 36.10 -20.68
C ASP A 313 -1.72 36.58 -20.10
N ALA A 314 -1.92 36.32 -18.81
CA ALA A 314 -3.02 36.82 -17.99
C ALA A 314 -2.63 38.10 -17.20
N PRO A 315 -3.58 39.01 -16.88
CA PRO A 315 -3.27 40.34 -16.36
C PRO A 315 -3.24 40.44 -14.82
N GLU A 316 -2.34 41.31 -14.33
CA GLU A 316 -2.21 41.76 -12.94
C GLU A 316 -3.34 42.71 -12.49
N ALA A 317 -3.75 42.59 -11.23
CA ALA A 317 -4.36 43.68 -10.46
C ALA A 317 -3.94 43.61 -8.97
N SER A 318 -3.70 44.78 -8.39
CA SER A 318 -2.92 45.08 -7.16
C SER A 318 -3.85 45.58 -6.01
N PRO A 319 -3.37 46.14 -4.87
CA PRO A 319 -3.12 45.42 -3.60
C PRO A 319 -3.81 46.06 -2.37
N ALA A 320 -3.91 45.35 -1.22
CA ALA A 320 -3.79 45.92 0.14
C ALA A 320 -3.82 44.85 1.26
N ALA A 321 -3.01 45.09 2.30
CA ALA A 321 -2.98 44.52 3.66
C ALA A 321 -2.13 43.26 3.93
N GLY A 322 -1.02 43.47 4.67
CA GLY A 322 -0.12 42.44 5.19
C GLY A 322 0.70 41.74 4.10
N GLU A 323 1.95 41.37 4.37
CA GLU A 323 2.56 40.40 3.46
C GLU A 323 1.75 39.10 3.53
N PRO A 324 1.26 38.57 2.40
CA PRO A 324 0.45 37.36 2.43
C PRO A 324 1.23 36.19 3.04
N PRO A 325 0.59 35.32 3.84
CA PRO A 325 1.25 34.23 4.53
C PRO A 325 2.02 33.34 3.55
N LEU A 326 3.24 32.96 3.94
CA LEU A 326 4.14 32.17 3.10
C LEU A 326 3.94 30.67 3.35
N ILE A 327 3.58 29.94 2.31
CA ILE A 327 3.60 28.47 2.28
C ILE A 327 4.80 28.00 1.46
N LEU A 328 5.59 27.10 2.01
CA LEU A 328 6.69 26.45 1.30
C LEU A 328 6.23 25.06 0.84
N MET A 329 6.27 24.82 -0.46
CA MET A 329 5.93 23.54 -1.08
C MET A 329 7.19 22.76 -1.46
N VAL A 330 7.19 21.47 -1.17
CA VAL A 330 8.26 20.54 -1.53
C VAL A 330 7.63 19.30 -2.15
N ASP A 331 7.91 19.06 -3.42
CA ASP A 331 7.40 17.90 -4.14
C ASP A 331 8.30 17.70 -5.36
N ASP A 332 8.79 16.48 -5.60
CA ASP A 332 9.65 16.17 -6.74
C ASP A 332 8.89 16.10 -8.07
N GLU A 333 7.56 16.24 -8.02
CA GLU A 333 6.70 16.37 -9.19
C GLU A 333 6.44 17.85 -9.54
N PRO A 334 7.17 18.44 -10.53
CA PRO A 334 7.10 19.87 -10.83
C PRO A 334 5.71 20.35 -11.28
N GLN A 335 4.91 19.45 -11.85
CA GLN A 335 3.53 19.73 -12.25
C GLN A 335 2.62 19.94 -11.04
N LEU A 336 2.74 19.07 -10.04
CA LEU A 336 1.97 19.18 -8.81
C LEU A 336 2.37 20.44 -8.04
N LEU A 337 3.68 20.74 -7.97
CA LEU A 337 4.17 22.02 -7.45
C LEU A 337 3.53 23.21 -8.17
N GLN A 338 3.52 23.21 -9.51
CA GLN A 338 2.96 24.33 -10.28
C GLN A 338 1.45 24.50 -10.07
N ALA A 339 0.71 23.38 -10.04
CA ALA A 339 -0.73 23.38 -9.84
C ALA A 339 -1.10 23.86 -8.43
N SER A 340 -0.49 23.29 -7.39
CA SER A 340 -0.69 23.71 -6.01
C SER A 340 -0.27 25.16 -5.79
N ARG A 341 0.81 25.62 -6.45
CA ARG A 341 1.21 27.03 -6.41
C ARG A 341 0.11 27.97 -6.92
N ARG A 342 -0.53 27.62 -8.05
CA ARG A 342 -1.64 28.40 -8.62
C ARG A 342 -2.86 28.42 -7.68
N ILE A 343 -3.19 27.28 -7.07
CA ILE A 343 -4.30 27.19 -6.10
C ILE A 343 -4.04 28.13 -4.92
N LEU A 344 -2.87 28.00 -4.28
CA LEU A 344 -2.51 28.80 -3.11
C LEU A 344 -2.43 30.30 -3.41
N GLN A 345 -1.91 30.69 -4.58
CA GLN A 345 -1.86 32.08 -5.02
C GLN A 345 -3.26 32.66 -5.23
N ARG A 346 -4.20 31.90 -5.81
CA ARG A 346 -5.61 32.30 -5.94
C ARG A 346 -6.30 32.48 -4.58
N HIS A 347 -5.87 31.72 -3.57
CA HIS A 347 -6.35 31.83 -2.18
C HIS A 347 -5.56 32.85 -1.33
N GLY A 348 -4.70 33.67 -1.95
CA GLY A 348 -4.03 34.78 -1.29
C GLY A 348 -2.79 34.41 -0.48
N TYR A 349 -2.19 33.23 -0.69
CA TYR A 349 -0.93 32.85 -0.08
C TYR A 349 0.27 33.21 -0.96
N ARG A 350 1.37 33.63 -0.32
CA ARG A 350 2.69 33.62 -0.97
C ARG A 350 3.21 32.19 -0.97
N THR A 351 3.90 31.83 -2.03
CA THR A 351 4.42 30.47 -2.20
C THR A 351 5.88 30.46 -2.60
N ARG A 352 6.63 29.54 -2.02
CA ARG A 352 7.93 29.07 -2.53
C ARG A 352 7.82 27.58 -2.82
N ALA A 353 8.44 27.13 -3.88
CA ALA A 353 8.34 25.75 -4.35
C ALA A 353 9.74 25.19 -4.59
N HIS A 354 9.99 23.98 -4.11
CA HIS A 354 11.25 23.26 -4.27
C HIS A 354 10.97 21.85 -4.78
N GLU A 355 11.72 21.43 -5.80
CA GLU A 355 11.63 20.08 -6.37
C GLU A 355 12.41 19.03 -5.55
N SER A 356 13.06 19.44 -4.44
CA SER A 356 13.78 18.54 -3.57
C SER A 356 13.81 19.03 -2.12
N SER A 357 13.78 18.07 -1.19
CA SER A 357 13.94 18.35 0.25
C SER A 357 15.26 19.03 0.60
N LEU A 358 16.34 18.74 -0.14
CA LEU A 358 17.64 19.39 0.09
C LEU A 358 17.57 20.89 -0.20
N SER A 359 17.00 21.28 -1.34
CA SER A 359 16.82 22.69 -1.69
C SER A 359 15.89 23.41 -0.71
N ALA A 360 14.83 22.74 -0.26
CA ALA A 360 13.94 23.27 0.76
C ALA A 360 14.65 23.47 2.12
N LEU A 361 15.49 22.50 2.53
CA LEU A 361 16.26 22.58 3.77
C LEU A 361 17.28 23.72 3.73
N GLU A 362 17.95 23.92 2.61
CA GLU A 362 18.86 25.05 2.41
C GLU A 362 18.13 26.39 2.52
N ASP A 363 16.97 26.54 1.86
CA ASP A 363 16.18 27.78 1.93
C ASP A 363 15.69 28.06 3.37
N LEU A 364 15.16 27.03 4.04
CA LEU A 364 14.74 27.12 5.43
C LEU A 364 15.92 27.49 6.35
N SER A 365 17.08 26.87 6.16
CA SER A 365 18.29 27.14 6.95
C SER A 365 18.86 28.54 6.68
N SER A 366 18.66 29.09 5.49
CA SER A 366 19.12 30.42 5.09
C SER A 366 18.31 31.58 5.70
N GLY A 367 17.19 31.27 6.38
CA GLY A 367 16.40 32.26 7.13
C GLY A 367 14.94 32.38 6.68
N THR A 368 14.51 31.64 5.66
CA THR A 368 13.12 31.67 5.19
C THR A 368 12.17 31.07 6.22
N THR A 369 11.18 31.82 6.69
CA THR A 369 10.22 31.40 7.73
C THR A 369 8.80 31.26 7.18
N PRO A 370 8.44 30.11 6.57
CA PRO A 370 7.08 29.87 6.12
C PRO A 370 6.15 29.58 7.30
N GLU A 371 4.88 29.95 7.16
CA GLU A 371 3.84 29.60 8.13
C GLU A 371 3.55 28.09 8.13
N LEU A 372 3.66 27.46 6.95
CA LEU A 372 3.46 26.04 6.75
C LEU A 372 4.41 25.51 5.68
N VAL A 373 5.03 24.36 5.96
CA VAL A 373 5.70 23.55 4.96
C VAL A 373 4.74 22.44 4.50
N VAL A 374 4.44 22.39 3.21
CA VAL A 374 3.68 21.30 2.59
C VAL A 374 4.67 20.44 1.82
N THR A 375 4.83 19.18 2.20
CA THR A 375 5.86 18.31 1.63
C THR A 375 5.29 16.97 1.21
N ASP A 376 5.70 16.48 0.04
CA ASP A 376 5.57 15.07 -0.28
C ASP A 376 6.40 14.22 0.70
N ILE A 377 6.04 12.95 0.87
CA ILE A 377 6.80 12.03 1.71
C ILE A 377 7.88 11.32 0.90
N ASP A 378 7.53 10.82 -0.27
CA ASP A 378 8.31 9.86 -1.03
C ASP A 378 9.14 10.58 -2.12
N MET A 379 10.08 11.42 -1.68
CA MET A 379 11.02 12.12 -2.57
C MET A 379 12.40 11.44 -2.64
N PRO A 380 13.11 11.54 -3.78
CA PRO A 380 14.49 11.05 -3.93
C PRO A 380 15.47 11.82 -3.02
N ASP A 381 16.59 11.16 -2.71
CA ASP A 381 17.69 11.61 -1.85
C ASP A 381 17.35 11.84 -0.37
N LEU A 382 16.41 12.74 -0.09
CA LEU A 382 15.99 13.13 1.25
C LEU A 382 14.46 13.15 1.30
N ASP A 383 13.88 12.17 2.00
CA ASP A 383 12.43 12.06 2.14
C ASP A 383 11.81 13.19 2.98
N GLY A 384 10.50 13.39 2.86
CA GLY A 384 9.80 14.47 3.56
C GLY A 384 9.81 14.34 5.09
N ILE A 385 9.97 13.11 5.61
CA ILE A 385 10.00 12.81 7.04
C ILE A 385 11.35 13.25 7.63
N GLU A 386 12.44 12.99 6.93
CA GLU A 386 13.77 13.40 7.32
C GLU A 386 13.94 14.92 7.16
N LEU A 387 13.34 15.54 6.13
CA LEU A 387 13.21 17.00 6.05
C LEU A 387 12.53 17.57 7.30
N TYR A 388 11.40 17.00 7.70
CA TYR A 388 10.70 17.39 8.93
C TYR A 388 11.62 17.29 10.15
N ARG A 389 12.31 16.17 10.37
CA ARG A 389 13.20 15.99 11.53
C ARG A 389 14.30 17.04 11.58
N ARG A 390 14.97 17.28 10.45
CA ARG A 390 16.08 18.25 10.36
C ARG A 390 15.61 19.69 10.56
N VAL A 391 14.47 20.05 9.97
CA VAL A 391 13.89 21.39 10.15
C VAL A 391 13.42 21.59 11.58
N ARG A 392 12.79 20.58 12.21
CA ARG A 392 12.31 20.66 13.60
C ARG A 392 13.45 20.76 14.62
N ALA A 393 14.62 20.19 14.32
CA ALA A 393 15.81 20.36 15.15
C ALA A 393 16.33 21.82 15.15
N ILE A 394 16.13 22.55 14.06
CA ILE A 394 16.54 23.96 13.91
C ILE A 394 15.41 24.92 14.32
N ARG A 395 14.15 24.55 14.02
CA ARG A 395 12.93 25.32 14.29
C ARG A 395 11.85 24.42 14.90
N PRO A 396 11.83 24.31 16.24
CA PRO A 396 10.84 23.52 16.98
C PRO A 396 9.39 23.95 16.80
N ASP A 397 9.11 25.11 16.21
CA ASP A 397 7.75 25.62 15.99
C ASP A 397 7.29 25.57 14.53
N GLN A 398 8.11 25.03 13.62
CA GLN A 398 7.73 24.91 12.21
C GLN A 398 6.58 23.91 12.05
N LYS A 399 5.50 24.35 11.40
CA LYS A 399 4.36 23.50 11.02
C LYS A 399 4.62 22.81 9.69
N PHE A 400 4.16 21.57 9.61
CA PHE A 400 4.22 20.71 8.43
C PHE A 400 2.84 20.13 8.10
N LEU A 401 2.58 19.96 6.82
CA LEU A 401 1.52 19.16 6.23
C LEU A 401 2.17 18.17 5.27
N PHE A 402 1.98 16.88 5.50
CA PHE A 402 2.50 15.82 4.65
C PHE A 402 1.50 15.47 3.57
N VAL A 403 2.00 15.22 2.37
CA VAL A 403 1.24 14.79 1.21
C VAL A 403 1.71 13.38 0.85
N THR A 404 0.81 12.41 0.68
CA THR A 404 1.20 11.02 0.37
C THR A 404 0.23 10.30 -0.54
N GLY A 405 0.73 9.44 -1.43
CA GLY A 405 -0.09 8.48 -2.17
C GLY A 405 -0.46 7.22 -1.35
N SER A 406 0.19 6.98 -0.20
CA SER A 406 -0.02 5.77 0.60
C SER A 406 0.02 6.08 2.11
N PRO A 407 -1.13 6.29 2.77
CA PRO A 407 -1.20 6.69 4.19
C PRO A 407 -0.60 5.65 5.16
N GLU A 408 -0.39 4.41 4.72
CA GLU A 408 0.19 3.32 5.52
C GLU A 408 1.67 3.54 5.89
N ARG A 409 2.45 4.24 5.05
CA ARG A 409 3.88 4.50 5.32
C ARG A 409 4.08 5.41 6.54
N LEU A 410 3.15 6.33 6.78
CA LEU A 410 3.19 7.23 7.94
C LEU A 410 2.88 6.50 9.26
N LEU A 411 2.09 5.42 9.20
CA LEU A 411 1.84 4.56 10.36
C LEU A 411 3.10 3.79 10.79
N ALA A 412 4.01 3.52 9.86
CA ALA A 412 5.30 2.87 10.11
C ALA A 412 6.39 3.82 10.64
N CYS A 413 6.23 5.14 10.48
CA CYS A 413 7.20 6.13 10.94
C CYS A 413 6.81 6.73 12.30
N SER A 414 7.72 6.67 13.27
CA SER A 414 7.58 7.22 14.62
C SER A 414 7.63 8.77 14.71
N ALA A 415 7.49 9.46 13.58
CA ALA A 415 7.62 10.91 13.48
C ALA A 415 6.26 11.61 13.55
N GLY A 416 5.76 11.85 14.77
CA GLY A 416 4.74 12.88 15.01
C GLY A 416 3.54 12.41 15.83
N HIS A 417 3.44 12.93 17.04
CA HIS A 417 2.39 12.66 18.05
C HIS A 417 0.96 13.16 17.68
N ASP A 418 0.73 13.59 16.43
CA ASP A 418 -0.59 14.02 15.92
C ASP A 418 -0.89 13.28 14.62
N ARG A 419 -1.50 12.10 14.75
CA ARG A 419 -1.64 11.11 13.66
C ARG A 419 -2.72 11.42 12.63
N GLU A 420 -3.70 12.27 12.93
CA GLU A 420 -4.87 12.49 12.03
C GLU A 420 -4.88 13.85 11.34
N HIS A 421 -4.11 14.84 11.82
CA HIS A 421 -4.26 16.25 11.41
C HIS A 421 -3.14 16.81 10.53
N ASN A 422 -2.17 15.97 10.16
CA ASN A 422 -0.95 16.38 9.45
C ASN A 422 -0.81 15.73 8.07
N LEU A 423 -1.86 15.10 7.55
CA LEU A 423 -1.79 14.29 6.34
C LEU A 423 -2.84 14.71 5.31
N LEU A 424 -2.40 14.80 4.05
CA LEU A 424 -3.23 14.93 2.87
C LEU A 424 -2.90 13.76 1.93
N THR A 425 -3.92 13.04 1.47
CA THR A 425 -3.73 11.93 0.53
C THR A 425 -3.76 12.42 -0.92
N LYS A 426 -2.86 11.93 -1.77
CA LYS A 426 -2.91 12.10 -3.22
C LYS A 426 -3.90 11.07 -3.81
N PRO A 427 -4.67 11.43 -4.85
CA PRO A 427 -4.84 12.78 -5.40
C PRO A 427 -5.70 13.67 -4.47
N PHE A 428 -5.53 14.99 -4.58
CA PHE A 428 -6.32 15.99 -3.84
C PHE A 428 -6.79 17.12 -4.75
N ASP A 429 -7.95 17.69 -4.45
CA ASP A 429 -8.51 18.86 -5.11
C ASP A 429 -8.19 20.16 -4.34
N SER A 430 -8.63 21.30 -4.90
CA SER A 430 -8.44 22.63 -4.28
C SER A 430 -9.07 22.70 -2.89
N ASP A 431 -10.27 22.18 -2.72
CA ASP A 431 -11.02 22.27 -1.46
C ASP A 431 -10.41 21.42 -0.34
N SER A 432 -9.90 20.24 -0.68
CA SER A 432 -9.23 19.34 0.26
C SER A 432 -7.87 19.88 0.67
N LEU A 433 -7.09 20.44 -0.27
CA LEU A 433 -5.84 21.13 0.04
C LEU A 433 -6.07 22.32 0.97
N MET A 434 -7.04 23.18 0.65
CA MET A 434 -7.34 24.36 1.45
C MET A 434 -7.88 24.01 2.84
N ARG A 435 -8.73 22.99 2.97
CA ARG A 435 -9.18 22.49 4.28
C ARG A 435 -8.01 22.00 5.12
N ALA A 436 -7.12 21.18 4.55
CA ALA A 436 -5.97 20.64 5.26
C ALA A 436 -5.02 21.76 5.74
N ILE A 437 -4.77 22.76 4.89
CA ILE A 437 -3.94 23.93 5.23
C ILE A 437 -4.57 24.75 6.35
N HIS A 438 -5.84 25.15 6.22
CA HIS A 438 -6.53 25.93 7.25
C HIS A 438 -6.58 25.19 8.58
N HIS A 439 -6.90 23.90 8.55
CA HIS A 439 -6.91 23.06 9.74
C HIS A 439 -5.52 23.01 10.40
N ARG A 440 -4.47 22.79 9.62
CA ARG A 440 -3.11 22.68 10.16
C ARG A 440 -2.57 24.00 10.71
N ILE A 441 -2.84 25.12 10.03
CA ILE A 441 -2.49 26.45 10.51
C ILE A 441 -3.24 26.78 11.82
N ALA A 442 -4.50 26.34 11.97
CA ALA A 442 -5.27 26.59 13.19
C ALA A 442 -4.85 25.71 14.39
N THR A 443 -4.24 24.54 14.14
CA THR A 443 -3.89 23.58 15.20
C THR A 443 -2.56 23.96 15.90
N PRO A 444 -2.51 24.00 17.25
CA PRO A 444 -1.26 24.18 18.00
C PRO A 444 -0.30 23.01 17.82
N LEU A 445 1.01 23.25 17.91
CA LEU A 445 2.01 22.20 17.91
C LEU A 445 2.16 21.58 19.31
N ALA A 446 2.18 20.25 19.40
CA ALA A 446 2.57 19.56 20.63
C ALA A 446 4.08 19.78 20.94
N PRO A 447 4.47 19.90 22.22
CA PRO A 447 5.88 19.99 22.61
C PRO A 447 6.69 18.77 22.15
N LEU A 448 7.95 18.98 21.77
CA LEU A 448 8.90 17.90 21.51
C LEU A 448 9.34 17.31 22.86
N ASP A 449 8.73 16.19 23.29
CA ASP A 449 9.27 15.44 24.42
C ASP A 449 10.63 14.82 24.03
N GLU A 450 11.59 14.92 24.97
CA GLU A 450 13.00 14.56 24.81
C GLU A 450 13.20 13.21 24.12
N VAL A 451 13.80 13.27 22.93
CA VAL A 451 14.36 12.11 22.24
C VAL A 451 15.34 11.44 23.17
N ASN A 452 15.05 10.19 23.54
CA ASN A 452 15.99 9.24 24.17
C ASN A 452 17.36 9.33 23.50
N THR A 453 18.28 10.10 24.09
CA THR A 453 19.71 9.98 23.82
C THR A 453 20.19 8.68 24.44
N PRO A 454 20.80 7.73 23.68
CA PRO A 454 21.45 6.59 24.29
C PRO A 454 22.57 7.12 25.19
N SER A 455 22.40 6.94 26.49
CA SER A 455 23.37 7.27 27.53
C SER A 455 24.73 6.63 27.18
N PRO A 456 25.85 7.39 27.15
CA PRO A 456 27.17 6.79 27.04
C PRO A 456 27.45 6.11 28.37
N ARG A 457 27.35 4.78 28.41
CA ARG A 457 27.69 4.05 29.64
C ARG A 457 29.21 4.16 29.90
N PRO A 458 29.61 4.34 31.17
CA PRO A 458 31.01 4.45 31.58
C PRO A 458 31.79 3.15 31.43
#